data_AF-A0A3N0AEE4-F1
#
_entry.id   AF-A0A3N0AEE4-F1
#
_cell.length_a   1.000
_cell.length_b   1.000
_cell.length_c   1.000
_cell.angle_alpha   90.00
_cell.angle_beta   90.00
_cell.angle_gamma   90.00
#
_symmetry.space_group_name_H-M   'P 1'
#
loop_
_entity.id
_entity.type
_entity.pdbx_description
1 polymer ?
#
loop_
_entity_poly.entity_id
_entity_poly.type
_entity_poly.pdbx_seq_one_letter_code
_entity_poly.pdbx_strand_id
1 'polypeptide(L)'
;MTVGLGVDIVEIERMKTVLSRTPAFARRAFTPEERAYCDAKPNPAAHYAARFAAKEAVCKALGTGILAHGVRMTDVEVVRDGRGKPAVALHGRAAEAAREQGVIEVPLSLSYTHSVAVANAVVITQDSRVEGEKRRDMKAELAKQFKDARAVLDDLGSQTTRQVEAIGASGASSDTPVSRKGGY
;
A
#
# COMPACT_ATOMS: atom_id res chain seq x y z
N MET A 1 0.93 -4.97 14.89
CA MET A 1 0.68 -4.48 13.51
C MET A 1 1.00 -3.01 13.50
N THR A 2 2.12 -2.60 12.91
CA THR A 2 2.42 -1.17 12.79
C THR A 2 3.18 -0.96 11.49
N VAL A 3 2.43 -0.91 10.39
CA VAL A 3 2.90 -0.19 9.20
C VAL A 3 2.86 1.28 9.59
N GLY A 4 4.02 1.91 9.65
CA GLY A 4 4.09 3.35 9.89
C GLY A 4 3.63 4.11 8.64
N LEU A 5 2.81 5.14 8.82
CA LEU A 5 2.37 6.01 7.74
C LEU A 5 2.64 7.46 8.12
N GLY A 6 3.13 8.24 7.16
CA GLY A 6 3.26 9.67 7.32
C GLY A 6 2.87 10.39 6.05
N VAL A 7 2.17 11.49 6.24
CA VAL A 7 1.84 12.46 5.19
C VAL A 7 2.25 13.84 5.67
N ASP A 8 2.74 14.65 4.76
CA ASP A 8 2.96 16.05 5.03
C ASP A 8 2.74 16.93 3.81
N ILE A 9 2.35 18.18 4.06
CA ILE A 9 2.12 19.20 3.05
C ILE A 9 2.85 20.49 3.42
N VAL A 10 3.56 21.05 2.45
CA VAL A 10 4.36 22.27 2.60
C VAL A 10 3.94 23.28 1.56
N GLU A 11 3.64 24.50 1.99
CA GLU A 11 3.40 25.63 1.10
C GLU A 11 4.72 26.11 0.48
N ILE A 12 4.73 26.23 -0.85
CA ILE A 12 5.93 26.56 -1.63
C ILE A 12 6.35 28.01 -1.39
N GLU A 13 5.40 28.95 -1.31
CA GLU A 13 5.72 30.36 -1.02
C GLU A 13 6.30 30.55 0.39
N ARG A 14 5.82 29.77 1.37
CA ARG A 14 6.41 29.76 2.71
C ARG A 14 7.84 29.21 2.68
N MET A 15 8.10 28.13 1.95
CA MET A 15 9.47 27.61 1.77
C MET A 15 10.39 28.64 1.11
N LYS A 16 9.93 29.28 0.02
CA LYS A 16 10.65 30.36 -0.66
C LYS A 16 11.01 31.50 0.29
N THR A 17 10.04 31.93 1.11
CA THR A 17 10.22 32.98 2.12
C THR A 17 11.25 32.58 3.18
N VAL A 18 11.23 31.34 3.66
CA VAL A 18 12.21 30.86 4.64
C VAL A 18 13.61 30.80 4.04
N LEU A 19 13.75 30.29 2.82
CA LEU A 19 15.04 30.19 2.12
C LEU A 19 15.66 31.58 1.87
N SER A 20 14.86 32.58 1.53
CA SER A 20 15.35 33.95 1.30
C SER A 20 15.70 34.68 2.60
N ARG A 21 14.84 34.58 3.63
CA ARG A 21 15.05 35.29 4.91
C ARG A 21 16.10 34.63 5.79
N THR A 22 16.25 33.31 5.70
CA THR A 22 17.17 32.54 6.56
C THR A 22 18.04 31.60 5.70
N PRO A 23 19.10 32.09 5.03
CA PRO A 23 19.94 31.25 4.17
C PRO A 23 20.59 30.06 4.90
N ALA A 24 20.81 30.17 6.21
CA ALA A 24 21.32 29.08 7.04
C ALA A 24 20.33 27.90 7.18
N PHE A 25 19.03 28.13 6.96
CA PHE A 25 18.00 27.09 7.03
C PHE A 25 18.29 25.97 6.05
N ALA A 26 18.62 26.31 4.79
CA ALA A 26 18.89 25.32 3.76
C ALA A 26 20.00 24.34 4.17
N ARG A 27 21.08 24.86 4.78
CA ARG A 27 22.21 24.05 5.25
C ARG A 27 21.87 23.16 6.45
N ARG A 28 20.93 23.59 7.29
CA ARG A 28 20.49 22.83 8.47
C ARG A 28 19.44 21.77 8.13
N ALA A 29 18.60 22.04 7.14
CA ALA A 29 17.46 21.19 6.79
C ALA A 29 17.78 20.14 5.72
N PHE A 30 18.71 20.44 4.80
CA PHE A 30 18.96 19.61 3.63
C PHE A 30 20.44 19.21 3.52
N THR A 31 20.72 18.02 3.01
CA THR A 31 22.10 17.55 2.72
C THR A 31 22.71 18.36 1.58
N PRO A 32 24.05 18.37 1.42
CA PRO A 32 24.70 18.98 0.25
C PRO A 32 24.11 18.52 -1.09
N GLU A 33 23.83 17.24 -1.23
CA GLU A 33 23.32 16.59 -2.43
C GLU A 33 21.87 17.01 -2.71
N GLU A 34 21.04 17.11 -1.67
CA GLU A 34 19.67 17.63 -1.79
C GLU A 34 19.65 19.08 -2.25
N ARG A 35 20.53 19.92 -1.68
CA ARG A 35 20.64 21.33 -2.08
C ARG A 35 21.10 21.46 -3.53
N ALA A 36 22.16 20.77 -3.90
CA ALA A 36 22.67 20.75 -5.27
C ALA A 36 21.58 20.34 -6.28
N TYR A 37 20.79 19.31 -5.94
CA TYR A 37 19.65 18.94 -6.76
C TYR A 37 18.62 20.06 -6.86
N CYS A 38 18.21 20.66 -5.74
CA CYS A 38 17.12 21.64 -5.71
C CYS A 38 17.51 22.91 -6.46
N ASP A 39 18.74 23.39 -6.26
CA ASP A 39 19.27 24.60 -6.86
C ASP A 39 19.42 24.47 -8.38
N ALA A 40 19.61 23.25 -8.89
CA ALA A 40 19.69 22.95 -10.33
C ALA A 40 18.32 22.92 -11.05
N LYS A 41 17.20 23.16 -10.35
CA LYS A 41 15.86 23.09 -10.94
C LYS A 41 15.29 24.47 -11.27
N PRO A 42 14.39 24.56 -12.27
CA PRO A 42 13.77 25.84 -12.64
C PRO A 42 12.99 26.51 -11.51
N ASN A 43 12.42 25.72 -10.59
CA ASN A 43 11.75 26.20 -9.39
C ASN A 43 12.36 25.54 -8.13
N PRO A 44 13.49 26.06 -7.61
CA PRO A 44 14.16 25.46 -6.45
C PRO A 44 13.25 25.37 -5.21
N ALA A 45 12.42 26.39 -4.97
CA ALA A 45 11.53 26.44 -3.81
C ALA A 45 10.54 25.26 -3.78
N ALA A 46 9.96 24.89 -4.92
CA ALA A 46 9.07 23.73 -5.02
C ALA A 46 9.80 22.42 -4.67
N HIS A 47 11.05 22.27 -5.13
CA HIS A 47 11.84 21.07 -4.85
C HIS A 47 12.36 20.99 -3.41
N TYR A 48 12.66 22.13 -2.78
CA TYR A 48 12.93 22.20 -1.35
C TYR A 48 11.69 21.88 -0.53
N ALA A 49 10.53 22.42 -0.90
CA ALA A 49 9.26 22.14 -0.23
C ALA A 49 8.91 20.65 -0.29
N ALA A 50 9.04 20.01 -1.45
CA ALA A 50 8.79 18.58 -1.62
C ALA A 50 9.71 17.71 -0.76
N ARG A 51 10.99 18.08 -0.62
CA ARG A 51 11.94 17.36 0.25
C ARG A 51 11.66 17.59 1.72
N PHE A 52 11.25 18.80 2.09
CA PHE A 52 10.89 19.09 3.46
C PHE A 52 9.66 18.29 3.87
N ALA A 53 8.62 18.26 3.02
CA ALA A 53 7.45 17.41 3.20
C ALA A 53 7.85 15.92 3.30
N ALA A 54 8.81 15.46 2.48
CA ALA A 54 9.29 14.09 2.55
C ALA A 54 9.93 13.77 3.91
N LYS A 55 10.80 14.65 4.42
CA LYS A 55 11.43 14.49 5.74
C LYS A 55 10.39 14.42 6.84
N GLU A 56 9.39 15.30 6.80
CA GLU A 56 8.25 15.32 7.73
C GLU A 56 7.46 14.01 7.69
N ALA A 57 7.08 13.58 6.48
CA ALA A 57 6.33 12.35 6.26
C ALA A 57 7.11 11.12 6.77
N VAL A 58 8.41 11.03 6.50
CA VAL A 58 9.24 9.91 6.97
C VAL A 58 9.36 9.90 8.49
N CYS A 59 9.63 11.05 9.13
CA CYS A 59 9.69 11.13 10.59
C CYS A 59 8.36 10.80 11.27
N LYS A 60 7.23 11.14 10.64
CA LYS A 60 5.89 10.74 11.10
C LYS A 60 5.68 9.24 10.96
N ALA A 61 6.07 8.66 9.82
CA ALA A 61 5.97 7.23 9.58
C ALA A 61 6.84 6.41 10.55
N LEU A 62 8.03 6.90 10.90
CA LEU A 62 8.92 6.29 11.91
C LEU A 62 8.48 6.55 13.36
N GLY A 63 7.48 7.42 13.59
CA GLY A 63 7.04 7.79 14.94
C GLY A 63 8.07 8.58 15.75
N THR A 64 9.12 9.13 15.13
CA THR A 64 10.19 9.88 15.82
C THR A 64 9.90 11.37 15.90
N GLY A 65 9.10 11.93 14.98
CA GLY A 65 8.96 13.38 14.81
C GLY A 65 10.23 14.06 14.28
N ILE A 66 10.13 15.28 13.73
CA ILE A 66 11.29 16.08 13.32
C ILE A 66 11.87 16.80 14.54
N LEU A 67 13.20 16.74 14.72
CA LEU A 67 13.93 17.34 15.86
C LEU A 67 13.56 16.79 17.25
N ALA A 68 12.59 15.88 17.32
CA ALA A 68 12.30 15.10 18.51
C ALA A 68 13.29 13.92 18.62
N HIS A 69 13.54 13.51 19.86
CA HIS A 69 14.40 12.36 20.19
C HIS A 69 15.82 12.39 19.57
N GLY A 70 16.34 13.58 19.21
CA GLY A 70 17.68 13.77 18.65
C GLY A 70 17.79 13.61 17.13
N VAL A 71 16.68 13.41 16.40
CA VAL A 71 16.68 13.28 14.94
C VAL A 71 16.91 14.63 14.27
N ARG A 72 18.00 14.75 13.50
CA ARG A 72 18.28 15.96 12.71
C ARG A 72 17.49 15.95 11.41
N MET A 73 17.20 17.11 10.84
CA MET A 73 16.54 17.19 9.53
C MET A 73 17.38 16.56 8.41
N THR A 74 18.70 16.54 8.53
CA THR A 74 19.62 15.88 7.59
C THR A 74 19.74 14.37 7.83
N ASP A 75 19.16 13.83 8.90
CA ASP A 75 19.14 12.38 9.15
C ASP A 75 18.16 11.66 8.22
N VAL A 76 17.25 12.39 7.58
CA VAL A 76 16.38 11.86 6.51
C VAL A 76 16.77 12.55 5.23
N GLU A 77 17.24 11.81 4.23
CA GLU A 77 17.67 12.34 2.95
C GLU A 77 16.83 11.76 1.81
N VAL A 78 16.34 12.64 0.92
CA VAL A 78 15.66 12.22 -0.30
C VAL A 78 16.68 12.06 -1.42
N VAL A 79 16.98 10.80 -1.74
CA VAL A 79 17.85 10.41 -2.84
C VAL A 79 17.02 10.00 -4.07
N ARG A 80 17.68 9.75 -5.20
CA ARG A 80 17.07 9.16 -6.40
C ARG A 80 17.69 7.80 -6.65
N ASP A 81 16.86 6.82 -6.96
CA ASP A 81 17.35 5.52 -7.43
C ASP A 81 17.86 5.61 -8.88
N GLY A 82 18.44 4.51 -9.39
CA GLY A 82 18.95 4.44 -10.76
C GLY A 82 17.90 4.62 -11.86
N ARG A 83 16.61 4.67 -11.52
CA ARG A 83 15.48 4.95 -12.44
C ARG A 83 14.90 6.36 -12.23
N GLY A 84 15.49 7.15 -11.33
CA GLY A 84 15.06 8.51 -11.00
C GLY A 84 13.89 8.58 -10.03
N LYS A 85 13.42 7.46 -9.47
CA LYS A 85 12.36 7.43 -8.45
C LYS A 85 12.92 7.98 -7.12
N PRO A 86 12.16 8.81 -6.39
CA PRO A 86 12.57 9.25 -5.06
C PRO A 86 12.67 8.06 -4.11
N ALA A 87 13.76 7.99 -3.35
CA ALA A 87 14.00 7.02 -2.30
C ALA A 87 14.52 7.73 -1.03
N VAL A 88 14.49 7.03 0.09
CA VAL A 88 14.91 7.56 1.39
C VAL A 88 16.22 6.93 1.80
N ALA A 89 17.22 7.77 2.11
CA ALA A 89 18.40 7.36 2.85
C ALA A 89 18.27 7.89 4.29
N LEU A 90 18.43 7.00 5.28
CA LEU A 90 18.39 7.35 6.69
C LEU A 90 19.81 7.35 7.25
N HIS A 91 20.11 8.37 8.04
CA HIS A 91 21.39 8.58 8.71
C HIS A 91 21.18 8.81 10.21
N GLY A 92 22.27 8.81 10.97
CA GLY A 92 22.27 9.22 12.38
C GLY A 92 21.15 8.59 13.21
N ARG A 93 20.43 9.42 13.97
CA ARG A 93 19.40 8.93 14.90
C ARG A 93 18.17 8.37 14.19
N ALA A 94 17.86 8.85 12.99
CA ALA A 94 16.76 8.28 12.19
C ALA A 94 17.06 6.85 11.73
N ALA A 95 18.31 6.58 11.33
CA ALA A 95 18.75 5.23 10.97
C ALA A 95 18.71 4.27 12.18
N GLU A 96 19.14 4.74 13.35
CA GLU A 96 19.06 3.96 14.59
C GLU A 96 17.61 3.60 14.94
N ALA A 97 16.70 4.58 14.93
CA ALA A 97 15.28 4.35 15.22
C ALA A 97 14.64 3.38 14.21
N ALA A 98 14.96 3.51 12.92
CA ALA A 98 14.49 2.58 11.89
C ALA A 98 15.00 1.15 12.12
N ARG A 99 16.28 0.99 12.51
CA ARG A 99 16.86 -0.31 12.85
C ARG A 99 16.21 -0.94 14.09
N GLU A 100 15.98 -0.15 15.13
CA GLU A 100 15.30 -0.58 16.37
C GLU A 100 13.87 -1.09 16.08
N GLN A 101 13.19 -0.50 15.10
CA GLN A 101 11.85 -0.91 14.65
C GLN A 101 11.86 -2.03 13.59
N GLY A 102 13.02 -2.53 13.17
CA GLY A 102 13.13 -3.55 12.14
C GLY A 102 12.65 -3.09 10.76
N VAL A 103 12.80 -1.80 10.45
CA VAL A 103 12.44 -1.21 9.15
C VAL A 103 13.38 -1.75 8.07
N ILE A 104 12.81 -2.19 6.97
CA ILE A 104 13.53 -2.72 5.80
C ILE A 104 13.34 -1.86 4.56
N GLU A 105 12.27 -1.06 4.52
CA GLU A 105 11.98 -0.20 3.37
C GLU A 105 11.12 0.98 3.80
N VAL A 106 11.37 2.14 3.18
CA VAL A 106 10.53 3.35 3.34
C VAL A 106 10.05 3.82 1.97
N PRO A 107 8.96 3.25 1.41
CA PRO A 107 8.39 3.76 0.18
C PRO A 107 7.97 5.23 0.32
N LEU A 108 8.44 6.05 -0.62
CA LEU A 108 8.18 7.48 -0.66
C LEU A 108 7.52 7.87 -1.98
N SER A 109 6.49 8.71 -1.90
CA SER A 109 5.86 9.34 -3.06
C SER A 109 5.80 10.86 -2.83
N LEU A 110 6.12 11.62 -3.88
CA LEU A 110 6.16 13.08 -3.87
C LEU A 110 5.26 13.62 -4.97
N SER A 111 4.53 14.68 -4.68
CA SER A 111 3.79 15.46 -5.67
C SER A 111 3.84 16.93 -5.29
N TYR A 112 3.70 17.82 -6.26
CA TYR A 112 3.59 19.26 -6.00
C TYR A 112 2.84 19.97 -7.12
N THR A 113 2.22 21.08 -6.77
CA THR A 113 1.59 22.05 -7.68
C THR A 113 2.43 23.33 -7.72
N HIS A 114 1.87 24.43 -8.21
CA HIS A 114 2.50 25.74 -8.11
C HIS A 114 2.51 26.29 -6.66
N SER A 115 1.61 25.82 -5.79
CA SER A 115 1.39 26.40 -4.44
C SER A 115 1.80 25.48 -3.29
N VAL A 116 1.67 24.16 -3.47
CA VAL A 116 1.91 23.19 -2.39
C VAL A 116 2.72 22.00 -2.88
N ALA A 117 3.53 21.44 -1.98
CA ALA A 117 4.18 20.16 -2.15
C ALA A 117 3.68 19.17 -1.10
N VAL A 118 3.46 17.92 -1.48
CA VAL A 118 2.98 16.85 -0.61
C VAL A 118 3.90 15.64 -0.71
N ALA A 119 4.10 14.96 0.42
CA ALA A 119 4.80 13.70 0.48
C ALA A 119 4.00 12.66 1.27
N ASN A 120 4.05 11.43 0.79
CA ASN A 120 3.54 10.25 1.49
C ASN A 120 4.69 9.28 1.72
N ALA A 121 4.87 8.85 2.96
CA ALA A 121 5.86 7.85 3.36
C ALA A 121 5.16 6.67 4.05
N VAL A 122 5.61 5.47 3.71
CA VAL A 122 5.21 4.23 4.38
C VAL A 122 6.44 3.59 4.98
N VAL A 123 6.33 3.00 6.15
CA VAL A 123 7.39 2.20 6.78
C VAL A 123 7.00 0.74 6.70
N ILE A 124 7.84 -0.04 6.04
CA ILE A 124 7.72 -1.49 5.96
C ILE A 124 8.77 -2.10 6.88
N THR A 125 8.31 -2.89 7.85
CA THR A 125 9.17 -3.66 8.76
C THR A 125 9.25 -5.13 8.32
N GLN A 126 10.27 -5.84 8.79
CA GLN A 126 10.41 -7.28 8.54
C GLN A 126 9.15 -8.05 8.98
N ASP A 127 8.64 -7.75 10.17
CA ASP A 127 7.43 -8.38 10.71
C ASP A 127 6.20 -8.11 9.83
N SER A 128 6.08 -6.89 9.29
CA SER A 128 4.96 -6.53 8.42
C SER A 128 4.97 -7.27 7.08
N ARG A 129 6.16 -7.62 6.54
CA ARG A 129 6.27 -8.42 5.32
C ARG A 129 5.88 -9.87 5.56
N VAL A 130 6.41 -10.49 6.62
CA VAL A 130 6.09 -11.89 6.97
C VAL A 130 4.58 -12.06 7.19
N GLU A 131 3.95 -11.11 7.89
CA GLU A 131 2.50 -11.16 8.10
C GLU A 131 1.71 -10.92 6.80
N GLY A 132 2.21 -10.06 5.92
CA GLY A 132 1.63 -9.84 4.59
C GLY A 132 1.70 -11.06 3.67
N GLU A 133 2.74 -11.88 3.79
CA GLU A 133 2.88 -13.16 3.09
C GLU A 133 1.91 -14.20 3.66
N LYS A 134 1.92 -14.43 4.98
CA LYS A 134 0.99 -15.36 5.64
C LYS A 134 -0.47 -15.07 5.31
N ARG A 135 -0.88 -13.80 5.36
CA ARG A 135 -2.25 -13.39 5.02
C ARG A 135 -2.60 -13.65 3.55
N ARG A 136 -1.66 -13.46 2.63
CA ARG A 136 -1.87 -13.76 1.21
C ARG A 136 -2.03 -15.25 0.98
N ASP A 137 -1.19 -16.07 1.61
CA ASP A 137 -1.25 -17.52 1.52
C ASP A 137 -2.55 -18.06 2.10
N MET A 138 -2.96 -17.59 3.28
CA MET A 138 -4.24 -17.97 3.90
C MET A 138 -5.44 -17.56 3.03
N LYS A 139 -5.41 -16.37 2.40
CA LYS A 139 -6.47 -15.93 1.50
C LYS A 139 -6.53 -16.78 0.23
N ALA A 140 -5.38 -17.17 -0.32
CA ALA A 140 -5.30 -18.03 -1.50
C ALA A 140 -5.85 -19.44 -1.18
N GLU A 141 -5.48 -20.00 -0.03
CA GLU A 141 -5.98 -21.30 0.43
C GLU A 141 -7.49 -21.28 0.66
N LEU A 142 -8.00 -20.25 1.34
CA LEU A 142 -9.44 -20.08 1.55
C LEU A 142 -10.20 -19.94 0.21
N ALA A 143 -9.66 -19.16 -0.74
CA ALA A 143 -10.24 -19.01 -2.06
C ALA A 143 -10.30 -20.34 -2.83
N LYS A 144 -9.26 -21.19 -2.69
CA LYS A 144 -9.24 -22.54 -3.26
C LYS A 144 -10.30 -23.43 -2.63
N GLN A 145 -10.40 -23.45 -1.30
CA GLN A 145 -11.41 -24.24 -0.58
C GLN A 145 -12.84 -23.84 -0.96
N PHE A 146 -13.12 -22.55 -1.10
CA PHE A 146 -14.43 -22.09 -1.59
C PHE A 146 -14.71 -22.52 -3.02
N LYS A 147 -13.70 -22.52 -3.90
CA LYS A 147 -13.85 -23.00 -5.28
C LYS A 147 -14.15 -24.51 -5.31
N ASP A 148 -13.43 -25.29 -4.51
CA ASP A 148 -13.62 -26.74 -4.43
C ASP A 148 -15.00 -27.08 -3.84
N ALA A 149 -15.42 -26.41 -2.76
CA ALA A 149 -16.73 -26.58 -2.16
C ALA A 149 -17.87 -26.25 -3.13
N ARG A 150 -17.70 -25.19 -3.94
CA ARG A 150 -18.68 -24.82 -4.97
C ARG A 150 -18.80 -25.90 -6.06
N ALA A 151 -17.69 -26.46 -6.52
CA ALA A 151 -17.70 -27.54 -7.50
C ALA A 151 -18.46 -28.78 -6.99
N VAL A 152 -18.27 -29.16 -5.72
CA VAL A 152 -19.01 -30.26 -5.10
C VAL A 152 -20.52 -29.99 -5.05
N LEU A 153 -20.92 -28.77 -4.71
CA LEU A 153 -22.33 -28.38 -4.69
C LEU A 153 -22.96 -28.38 -6.09
N ASP A 154 -22.22 -27.91 -7.10
CA ASP A 154 -22.66 -27.94 -8.50
C ASP A 154 -22.84 -29.39 -8.99
N ASP A 155 -21.91 -30.29 -8.64
CA ASP A 155 -22.00 -31.72 -8.96
C ASP A 155 -23.22 -32.39 -8.30
N LEU A 156 -23.45 -32.14 -7.00
CA LEU A 156 -24.62 -32.65 -6.27
C LEU A 156 -25.94 -32.14 -6.85
N GLY A 157 -25.99 -30.87 -7.25
CA GLY A 157 -27.13 -30.29 -7.95
C GLY A 157 -27.41 -31.03 -9.25
N SER A 158 -26.37 -31.26 -10.06
CA SER A 158 -26.49 -31.96 -11.33
C SER A 158 -26.94 -33.43 -11.19
N GLN A 159 -26.46 -34.14 -10.16
CA GLN A 159 -26.88 -35.52 -9.87
C GLN A 159 -28.35 -35.57 -9.45
N THR A 160 -28.79 -34.64 -8.61
CA THR A 160 -30.18 -34.53 -8.17
C THR A 160 -31.12 -34.29 -9.36
N THR A 161 -30.75 -33.37 -10.26
CA THR A 161 -31.53 -33.11 -11.49
C THR A 161 -31.65 -34.37 -12.37
N ARG A 162 -30.54 -35.08 -12.60
CA ARG A 162 -30.55 -36.34 -13.39
C ARG A 162 -31.39 -37.43 -12.73
N GLN A 163 -31.39 -37.53 -11.41
CA GLN A 163 -32.17 -38.52 -10.67
C GLN A 163 -33.68 -38.23 -10.76
N VAL A 164 -34.08 -36.96 -10.68
CA VAL A 164 -35.48 -36.54 -10.86
C VAL A 164 -35.96 -36.78 -12.29
N GLU A 165 -35.12 -36.49 -13.30
CA GLU A 165 -35.42 -36.78 -14.70
C GLU A 165 -35.57 -38.29 -14.97
N ALA A 166 -34.69 -39.12 -14.40
CA ALA A 166 -34.75 -40.57 -14.53
C ALA A 166 -36.00 -41.18 -13.88
N ILE A 167 -36.39 -40.67 -12.70
CA ILE A 167 -37.63 -41.09 -12.02
C ILE A 167 -38.85 -40.66 -12.84
N GLY A 168 -38.87 -39.44 -13.36
CA GLY A 168 -39.95 -38.93 -14.22
C GLY A 168 -40.11 -39.70 -15.54
N ALA A 169 -39.01 -40.15 -16.14
CA ALA A 169 -39.03 -40.98 -17.36
C ALA A 169 -39.53 -42.42 -17.10
N SER A 170 -39.31 -42.96 -15.90
CA SER A 170 -39.73 -44.32 -15.53
C SER A 170 -41.23 -44.46 -15.17
N GLY A 171 -41.93 -43.34 -14.93
CA GLY A 171 -43.36 -43.33 -14.57
C GLY A 171 -44.34 -43.31 -15.75
N ALA A 172 -43.86 -43.31 -17.00
CA ALA A 172 -44.67 -43.10 -18.20
C ALA A 172 -45.00 -44.39 -18.99
N SER A 173 -44.87 -45.58 -18.40
CA SER A 173 -45.17 -46.85 -19.09
C SER A 173 -46.01 -47.83 -18.26
N SER A 174 -47.28 -47.52 -18.07
CA SER A 174 -48.31 -48.55 -17.84
C SER A 174 -49.70 -48.02 -18.17
N ASP A 175 -49.93 -47.70 -19.45
CA ASP A 175 -51.28 -47.52 -19.97
C ASP A 175 -51.70 -48.84 -20.64
N THR A 176 -52.51 -49.62 -19.94
CA THR A 176 -53.08 -50.86 -20.48
C THR A 176 -54.53 -50.55 -20.85
N PRO A 177 -54.96 -50.77 -22.12
CA PRO A 177 -56.31 -50.41 -22.52
C PRO A 177 -57.32 -51.43 -21.95
N VAL A 178 -58.14 -51.00 -20.99
CA VAL A 178 -59.29 -51.80 -20.54
C VAL A 178 -60.45 -51.59 -21.50
N SER A 179 -60.88 -52.69 -22.13
CA SER A 179 -62.04 -52.76 -23.02
C SER A 179 -63.05 -53.78 -22.51
N ARG A 180 -64.35 -53.49 -22.77
CA ARG A 180 -65.60 -54.32 -22.62
C ARG A 180 -66.29 -54.25 -21.24
N LYS A 181 -67.57 -53.88 -21.08
CA LYS A 181 -68.91 -54.21 -21.66
C LYS A 181 -69.73 -55.07 -20.68
N GLY A 182 -70.98 -54.64 -20.39
CA GLY A 182 -72.11 -55.43 -19.83
C GLY A 182 -72.08 -55.59 -18.30
N GLY A 183 -73.18 -55.59 -17.55
CA GLY A 183 -74.62 -55.60 -17.82
C GLY A 183 -75.37 -56.01 -16.54
N TYR A 184 -76.60 -55.53 -16.39
CA TYR A 184 -77.57 -55.66 -15.27
C TYR A 184 -77.30 -54.87 -13.99
#